data_AF-A0A1Y4J9A8-F1
#
_entry.id   AF-A0A1Y4J9A8-F1
#
_cell.length_a   1.000
_cell.length_b   1.000
_cell.length_c   1.000
_cell.angle_alpha   90.00
_cell.angle_beta   90.00
_cell.angle_gamma   90.00
#
_symmetry.space_group_name_H-M   'P 1'
#
loop_
_entity.id
_entity.type
_entity.pdbx_description
1 polymer ?
#
loop_
_entity_poly.entity_id
_entity_poly.type
_entity_poly.pdbx_seq_one_letter_code
_entity_poly.pdbx_strand_id
1 'polypeptide(L)'
;MTRKFSAIEMLQQPYLLTYALDESDGACRLTVSRTGETACSDSLVLDAPPQCCYSILQYLYENCVQPEIWRDVVAECYPAAVQFCRKGGGLW
;
A
#
# COMPACT_ATOMS: atom_id res chain seq x y z
N MET A 1 8.67 1.41 2.36
CA MET A 1 9.20 1.24 0.99
C MET A 1 8.91 2.50 0.20
N THR A 2 9.86 3.02 -0.58
CA THR A 2 9.66 4.25 -1.38
C THR A 2 10.03 3.99 -2.83
N ARG A 3 9.11 4.28 -3.75
CA ARG A 3 9.29 4.18 -5.20
C ARG A 3 9.34 5.57 -5.81
N LYS A 4 10.34 5.82 -6.64
CA LYS A 4 10.52 7.10 -7.34
C LYS A 4 10.01 6.99 -8.76
N PHE A 5 9.10 7.87 -9.13
CA PHE A 5 8.63 8.02 -10.50
C PHE A 5 9.25 9.28 -11.09
N SER A 6 10.04 9.10 -12.14
CA SER A 6 10.54 10.22 -12.93
C SER A 6 9.41 10.81 -13.76
N ALA A 7 9.56 12.07 -14.14
CA ALA A 7 8.65 12.69 -15.09
C ALA A 7 8.68 11.93 -16.41
N ILE A 8 7.52 11.57 -16.93
CA ILE A 8 7.38 11.15 -18.32
C ILE A 8 7.32 12.46 -19.12
N GLU A 9 8.24 12.65 -20.07
CA GLU A 9 8.30 13.87 -20.89
C GLU A 9 6.90 14.24 -21.40
N MET A 10 6.42 15.41 -20.96
CA MET A 10 5.15 16.04 -21.34
C MET A 10 3.84 15.50 -20.75
N LEU A 11 3.82 14.52 -19.84
CA LEU A 11 2.56 13.96 -19.31
C LEU A 11 2.40 14.00 -17.77
N GLN A 12 3.48 13.85 -17.01
CA GLN A 12 3.44 13.79 -15.54
C GLN A 12 4.74 14.36 -14.95
N GLN A 13 4.62 15.17 -13.90
CA GLN A 13 5.75 15.66 -13.11
C GLN A 13 6.34 14.55 -12.22
N PRO A 14 7.61 14.66 -11.79
CA PRO A 14 8.22 13.61 -10.98
C PRO A 14 7.59 13.61 -9.58
N TYR A 15 7.19 12.42 -9.10
CA TYR A 15 6.67 12.25 -7.75
C TYR A 15 7.26 11.02 -7.06
N LEU A 16 7.30 11.07 -5.74
CA LEU A 16 7.72 9.98 -4.88
C LEU A 16 6.47 9.36 -4.26
N LEU A 17 6.41 8.03 -4.26
CA LEU A 17 5.34 7.27 -3.62
C LEU A 17 5.95 6.45 -2.49
N THR A 18 5.54 6.74 -1.26
CA THR A 18 6.04 6.11 -0.05
C THR A 18 4.93 5.31 0.59
N TYR A 19 5.24 4.05 0.87
CA TYR A 19 4.38 3.11 1.56
C TYR A 19 5.02 2.77 2.90
N ALA A 20 4.31 3.03 3.99
CA ALA A 20 4.73 2.68 5.35
C ALA A 20 3.70 1.74 5.98
N LEU A 21 4.20 0.80 6.78
CA LEU A 21 3.40 -0.10 7.59
C LEU A 21 3.87 0.08 9.03
N ASP A 22 2.95 0.41 9.91
CA ASP A 22 3.18 0.55 11.34
C ASP A 22 2.33 -0.51 12.07
N GLU A 23 2.96 -1.27 12.95
CA GLU A 23 2.32 -2.33 13.73
C GLU A 23 2.01 -1.80 15.12
N SER A 24 0.72 -1.70 15.47
CA SER A 24 0.28 -1.12 16.74
C SER A 24 -0.78 -2.03 17.37
N ASP A 25 -0.39 -2.70 18.45
CA ASP A 25 -1.22 -3.53 19.34
C ASP A 25 -2.29 -4.39 18.64
N GLY A 26 -1.86 -5.21 17.65
CA GLY A 26 -2.73 -6.14 16.93
C GLY A 26 -3.43 -5.58 15.68
N ALA A 27 -3.28 -4.29 15.41
CA ALA A 27 -3.71 -3.66 14.17
C ALA A 27 -2.50 -3.15 13.36
N CYS A 28 -2.67 -3.13 12.04
CA CYS A 28 -1.69 -2.59 11.11
C CYS A 28 -2.15 -1.25 10.56
N ARG A 29 -1.32 -0.23 10.66
CA ARG A 29 -1.55 1.05 9.98
C ARG A 29 -0.72 1.11 8.70
N LEU A 30 -1.39 1.00 7.56
CA LEU A 30 -0.81 1.30 6.27
C LEU A 30 -0.88 2.80 6.03
N THR A 31 0.19 3.39 5.54
CA THR A 31 0.26 4.80 5.17
C THR A 31 0.82 4.91 3.77
N VAL A 32 0.11 5.62 2.89
CA VAL A 32 0.55 5.92 1.54
C VAL A 32 0.70 7.43 1.40
N SER A 33 1.91 7.88 1.09
CA SER A 33 2.18 9.28 0.84
C SER A 33 2.79 9.50 -0.54
N ARG A 34 2.24 10.48 -1.24
CA ARG A 34 2.77 11.04 -2.48
C ARG A 34 3.48 12.34 -2.12
N THR A 35 4.73 12.49 -2.56
CA THR A 35 5.52 13.72 -2.40
C THR A 35 5.86 14.27 -3.77
N GLY A 36 5.54 15.54 -4.03
CA GLY A 36 5.64 16.19 -5.35
C GLY A 36 4.67 17.37 -5.43
N GLU A 37 4.19 17.71 -6.64
CA GLU A 37 3.24 18.82 -6.86
C GLU A 37 1.86 18.54 -6.22
N THR A 38 1.40 17.29 -6.24
CA THR A 38 0.15 16.83 -5.60
C THR A 38 0.45 16.03 -4.34
N ALA A 39 1.23 16.63 -3.43
CA ALA A 39 1.58 15.98 -2.18
C ALA A 39 0.32 15.60 -1.39
N CYS A 40 0.19 14.33 -1.06
CA CYS A 40 -0.95 13.80 -0.33
C CYS A 40 -0.45 12.69 0.59
N SER A 41 -1.06 12.57 1.76
CA SER A 41 -0.77 11.48 2.68
C SER A 41 -2.09 10.93 3.16
N ASP A 42 -2.28 9.63 3.00
CA ASP A 42 -3.44 8.92 3.50
C ASP A 42 -2.99 7.74 4.35
N SER A 43 -3.77 7.42 5.37
CA SER A 43 -3.48 6.30 6.26
C SER A 43 -4.74 5.50 6.55
N LEU A 44 -4.57 4.19 6.61
CA LEU A 44 -5.64 3.21 6.82
C LEU A 44 -5.20 2.22 7.88
N VAL A 45 -6.08 2.00 8.85
CA VAL A 45 -5.89 0.97 9.87
C VAL A 45 -6.61 -0.29 9.40
N LEU A 46 -5.90 -1.41 9.45
CA LEU A 46 -6.38 -2.74 9.13
C LEU A 46 -6.30 -3.59 10.39
N ASP A 47 -7.43 -4.15 10.80
CA ASP A 47 -7.51 -5.19 11.84
C ASP A 47 -7.09 -6.55 11.28
N ALA A 48 -5.86 -6.63 10.78
CA ALA A 48 -5.27 -7.87 10.28
C ALA A 48 -3.88 -8.07 10.90
N PRO A 49 -3.39 -9.32 10.98
CA PRO A 49 -2.05 -9.57 11.48
C PRO A 49 -0.99 -8.98 10.53
N PRO A 50 0.19 -8.59 11.06
CA PRO A 50 1.23 -7.86 10.33
C PRO A 50 1.69 -8.56 9.05
N GLN A 51 1.65 -9.90 9.02
CA GLN A 51 2.00 -10.69 7.84
C GLN A 51 1.09 -10.39 6.65
N CYS A 52 -0.23 -10.24 6.86
CA CYS A 52 -1.17 -9.95 5.77
C CYS A 52 -1.00 -8.51 5.29
N CYS A 53 -0.82 -7.60 6.23
CA CYS A 53 -0.63 -6.19 5.95
C CYS A 53 0.64 -5.97 5.13
N TYR A 54 1.69 -6.75 5.40
CA TYR A 54 2.92 -6.75 4.61
C TYR A 54 2.68 -7.23 3.17
N SER A 55 1.92 -8.31 2.96
CA SER A 55 1.56 -8.77 1.61
C SER A 55 0.77 -7.72 0.84
N ILE A 56 -0.18 -7.03 1.48
CA ILE A 56 -0.93 -5.93 0.86
C ILE A 56 0.01 -4.77 0.52
N LEU A 57 0.89 -4.37 1.46
CA LEU A 57 1.88 -3.31 1.24
C LEU A 57 2.77 -3.63 0.04
N GLN A 58 3.23 -4.88 -0.06
CA GLN A 58 4.06 -5.34 -1.18
C GLN A 58 3.30 -5.28 -2.49
N TYR A 59 2.04 -5.74 -2.53
CA TYR A 59 1.19 -5.66 -3.71
C TYR A 59 0.99 -4.20 -4.18
N LEU A 60 0.67 -3.28 -3.26
CA LEU A 60 0.53 -1.86 -3.57
C LEU A 60 1.82 -1.28 -4.14
N TYR A 61 2.96 -1.62 -3.54
CA TYR A 61 4.28 -1.19 -3.99
C TYR A 61 4.62 -1.72 -5.38
N GLU A 62 4.37 -3.00 -5.66
CA GLU A 62 4.64 -3.64 -6.94
C GLU A 62 3.78 -3.06 -8.06
N ASN A 63 2.49 -2.82 -7.78
CA ASN A 63 1.52 -2.26 -8.74
C ASN A 63 1.52 -0.73 -8.81
N CYS A 64 2.34 -0.04 -8.00
CA CYS A 64 2.43 1.42 -7.99
C CYS A 64 1.08 2.13 -7.73
N VAL A 65 0.25 1.57 -6.86
CA VAL A 65 -1.11 2.03 -6.65
C VAL A 65 -1.15 3.44 -6.04
N GLN A 66 -1.85 4.36 -6.71
CA GLN A 66 -1.91 5.75 -6.31
C GLN A 66 -2.77 5.99 -5.06
N PRO A 67 -2.48 7.03 -4.24
CA PRO A 67 -3.23 7.33 -3.03
C PRO A 67 -4.70 7.71 -3.28
N GLU A 68 -5.10 8.02 -4.53
CA GLU A 68 -6.50 8.23 -4.87
C GLU A 68 -7.33 6.93 -4.93
N ILE A 69 -6.71 5.80 -5.30
CA ILE A 69 -7.40 4.51 -5.55
C ILE A 69 -6.94 3.40 -4.61
N TRP A 70 -5.89 3.62 -3.82
CA TRP A 70 -5.30 2.57 -2.99
C TRP A 70 -6.25 2.03 -1.93
N ARG A 71 -7.21 2.84 -1.42
CA ARG A 71 -8.17 2.36 -0.43
C ARG A 71 -9.10 1.31 -1.01
N ASP A 72 -9.59 1.53 -2.23
CA ASP A 72 -10.40 0.56 -2.96
C ASP A 72 -9.60 -0.71 -3.24
N VAL A 73 -8.37 -0.57 -3.73
CA VAL A 73 -7.49 -1.73 -3.98
C VAL A 73 -7.19 -2.50 -2.69
N VAL A 74 -6.93 -1.81 -1.58
CA VAL A 74 -6.76 -2.45 -0.28
C VAL A 74 -8.04 -3.15 0.15
N ALA A 75 -9.21 -2.56 -0.03
CA ALA A 75 -10.48 -3.20 0.31
C ALA A 75 -10.74 -4.48 -0.51
N GLU A 76 -10.30 -4.51 -1.78
CA GLU A 76 -10.37 -5.70 -2.62
C GLU A 76 -9.30 -6.75 -2.26
N CYS A 77 -8.07 -6.33 -1.94
CA CYS A 77 -6.97 -7.23 -1.56
C CYS A 77 -7.06 -7.73 -0.12
N TYR A 78 -7.67 -6.97 0.80
CA TYR A 78 -7.79 -7.29 2.21
C TYR A 78 -8.44 -8.66 2.48
N PRO A 79 -9.63 -8.99 1.91
CA PRO A 79 -10.21 -10.32 2.11
C PRO A 79 -9.32 -11.43 1.56
N ALA A 80 -8.65 -11.23 0.42
CA ALA A 80 -7.72 -12.21 -0.14
C ALA A 80 -6.49 -12.42 0.76
N ALA A 81 -5.91 -11.34 1.29
CA ALA A 81 -4.76 -11.38 2.18
C ALA A 81 -5.10 -12.01 3.55
N VAL A 82 -6.27 -11.69 4.11
CA VAL A 82 -6.76 -12.29 5.36
C VAL A 82 -7.05 -13.78 5.18
N GLN A 83 -7.66 -14.18 4.07
CA GLN A 83 -7.85 -15.60 3.74
C GLN A 83 -6.52 -16.33 3.59
N PHE A 84 -5.53 -15.70 2.94
CA PHE A 84 -4.20 -16.28 2.78
C PHE A 84 -3.47 -16.48 4.12
N CYS A 85 -3.48 -15.45 4.98
CA CYS A 85 -2.94 -15.56 6.32
C CYS A 85 -3.64 -16.62 7.16
N ARG A 86 -4.96 -16.71 7.08
CA ARG A 86 -5.74 -17.72 7.80
C ARG A 86 -5.44 -19.13 7.32
N LYS A 87 -5.09 -19.30 6.05
CA LYS A 87 -4.88 -20.61 5.42
C LYS A 87 -3.42 -21.11 5.46
N GLY A 88 -2.47 -20.33 5.97
CA GLY A 88 -1.12 -20.81 6.25
C GLY A 88 -0.30 -21.15 4.99
N GLY A 89 -0.22 -20.21 4.04
CA GLY A 89 0.76 -20.26 2.96
C GLY A 89 0.37 -21.11 1.77
N GLY A 90 0.08 -20.47 0.64
CA GLY A 90 -0.12 -21.13 -0.64
C GLY A 90 0.26 -20.22 -1.79
N LEU A 91 1.57 -20.08 -2.02
CA LEU A 91 2.28 -19.57 -3.21
C LEU A 91 1.47 -18.69 -4.20
N TRP A 92 1.82 -17.41 -4.28
CA TRP A 92 1.49 -16.54 -5.42
C TRP A 92 2.53 -16.75 -6.52
#